data_AF-A0A6V7VZH4-F1
#
_entry.id   AF-A0A6V7VZH4-F1
#
_cell.length_a   1.000
_cell.length_b   1.000
_cell.length_c   1.000
_cell.angle_alpha   90.00
_cell.angle_beta   90.00
_cell.angle_gamma   90.00
#
_symmetry.space_group_name_H-M   'P 1'
#
loop_
_entity.id
_entity.type
_entity.pdbx_description
1 polymer ?
#
loop_
_entity_poly.entity_id
_entity_poly.type
_entity_poly.pdbx_seq_one_letter_code
_entity_poly.pdbx_strand_id
1 'polypeptide(L)'
;MKIVYYYLDRLFNCSFDFGHFDQFIFNPELIQLLFGRIPKQIYLWTTFLMPSKAYNSENFFKFFVNNLIGLSLRIDLYRVNAEEYIEVLLKILMKEGDKFGSVYLSCNKMPKLFESIINYNETSKDCSEIVNCFELNNIDTHPNQTKYQLSNKYNPKIEFFISLKMISYETKKNILQISRN
;
A
#
# COMPACT_ATOMS: atom_id res chain seq x y z
N MET A 1 -14.24 -28.62 -6.45
CA MET A 1 -13.62 -27.89 -5.33
C MET A 1 -12.15 -28.21 -5.09
N LYS A 2 -11.65 -29.45 -5.33
CA LYS A 2 -10.22 -29.82 -5.15
C LYS A 2 -9.23 -28.91 -5.89
N ILE A 3 -9.58 -28.46 -7.09
CA ILE A 3 -8.74 -27.56 -7.90
C ILE A 3 -8.57 -26.19 -7.21
N VAL A 4 -9.66 -25.59 -6.74
CA VAL A 4 -9.64 -24.31 -6.00
C VAL A 4 -8.83 -24.44 -4.71
N TYR A 5 -9.03 -25.52 -3.97
CA TYR A 5 -8.24 -25.82 -2.77
C TYR A 5 -6.75 -25.91 -3.08
N TYR A 6 -6.37 -26.67 -4.12
CA TYR A 6 -4.97 -26.82 -4.52
C TYR A 6 -4.31 -25.47 -4.86
N TYR A 7 -4.97 -24.62 -5.65
CA TYR A 7 -4.42 -23.31 -6.01
C TYR A 7 -4.30 -22.37 -4.82
N LEU A 8 -5.31 -22.32 -3.94
CA LEU A 8 -5.24 -21.52 -2.74
C LEU A 8 -4.20 -22.06 -1.75
N ASP A 9 -4.05 -23.38 -1.63
CA ASP A 9 -3.00 -23.97 -0.80
C ASP A 9 -1.60 -23.58 -1.30
N ARG A 10 -1.39 -23.61 -2.62
CA ARG A 10 -0.16 -23.10 -3.25
C ARG A 10 0.04 -21.61 -3.02
N LEU A 11 -1.02 -20.79 -3.08
CA LEU A 11 -0.94 -19.36 -2.79
C LEU A 11 -0.41 -19.07 -1.39
N PHE A 12 -0.79 -19.90 -0.40
CA PHE A 12 -0.44 -19.69 1.01
C PHE A 12 0.82 -20.44 1.48
N ASN A 13 1.26 -21.47 0.75
CA ASN A 13 2.43 -22.27 1.12
C ASN A 13 3.62 -22.07 0.17
N CYS A 14 3.56 -21.10 -0.74
CA CYS A 14 4.66 -20.74 -1.64
C CYS A 14 4.98 -19.25 -1.55
N SER A 15 6.18 -18.89 -1.99
CA SER A 15 6.59 -17.51 -2.25
C SER A 15 6.50 -17.21 -3.74
N PHE A 16 6.10 -15.99 -4.08
CA PHE A 16 6.14 -15.50 -5.46
C PHE A 16 6.89 -14.18 -5.55
N ASP A 17 7.52 -13.91 -6.68
CA ASP A 17 8.28 -12.68 -6.87
C ASP A 17 7.35 -11.47 -7.01
N PHE A 18 6.15 -11.67 -7.54
CA PHE A 18 5.24 -10.59 -7.86
C PHE A 18 3.78 -11.00 -7.70
N GLY A 19 2.98 -10.13 -7.06
CA GLY A 19 1.53 -10.23 -7.03
C GLY A 19 0.87 -8.90 -7.39
N HIS A 20 -0.10 -8.94 -8.30
CA HIS A 20 -0.92 -7.80 -8.70
C HIS A 20 -2.37 -8.08 -8.34
N PHE A 21 -2.93 -7.26 -7.44
CA PHE A 21 -4.29 -7.37 -6.97
C PHE A 21 -5.09 -6.12 -7.39
N ASP A 22 -5.67 -6.19 -8.58
CA ASP A 22 -6.66 -5.23 -9.09
C ASP A 22 -8.05 -5.87 -9.03
N GLN A 23 -9.06 -5.12 -8.59
CA GLN A 23 -10.47 -5.54 -8.60
C GLN A 23 -10.72 -6.93 -7.99
N PHE A 24 -9.97 -7.28 -6.94
CA PHE A 24 -10.05 -8.62 -6.37
C PHE A 24 -11.23 -8.75 -5.39
N ILE A 25 -12.11 -9.72 -5.64
CA ILE A 25 -13.15 -10.10 -4.68
C ILE A 25 -12.56 -11.07 -3.68
N PHE A 26 -12.27 -10.58 -2.49
CA PHE A 26 -11.80 -11.41 -1.39
C PHE A 26 -12.99 -11.88 -0.55
N ASN A 27 -13.23 -13.20 -0.49
CA ASN A 27 -14.21 -13.78 0.42
C ASN A 27 -13.47 -14.47 1.59
N PRO A 28 -13.30 -13.78 2.73
CA PRO A 28 -12.58 -14.34 3.87
C PRO A 28 -13.30 -15.55 4.49
N GLU A 29 -14.63 -15.60 4.42
CA GLU A 29 -15.44 -16.73 4.91
C GLU A 29 -15.15 -17.98 4.09
N LEU A 30 -15.04 -17.85 2.76
CA LEU A 30 -14.68 -18.96 1.87
C LEU A 30 -13.29 -19.53 2.22
N ILE A 31 -12.32 -18.66 2.51
CA ILE A 31 -10.97 -19.11 2.85
C ILE A 31 -10.94 -19.76 4.23
N GLN A 32 -11.68 -19.21 5.19
CA GLN A 32 -11.85 -19.83 6.49
C GLN A 32 -12.52 -21.20 6.39
N LEU A 33 -13.52 -21.35 5.50
CA LEU A 33 -14.16 -22.64 5.23
C LEU A 33 -13.20 -23.64 4.58
N LEU A 34 -12.34 -23.19 3.66
CA LEU A 34 -11.41 -24.06 2.95
C LEU A 34 -10.19 -24.46 3.77
N PHE A 35 -9.65 -23.57 4.61
CA PHE A 35 -8.37 -23.74 5.30
C PHE A 35 -8.47 -23.77 6.83
N GLY A 36 -9.67 -23.63 7.39
CA GLY A 36 -9.90 -23.59 8.83
C GLY A 36 -9.39 -22.30 9.47
N ARG A 37 -8.93 -22.38 10.72
CA ARG A 37 -8.49 -21.23 11.54
C ARG A 37 -7.00 -20.91 11.43
N ILE A 38 -6.23 -21.62 10.62
CA ILE A 38 -4.78 -21.38 10.53
C ILE A 38 -4.57 -20.05 9.79
N PRO A 39 -3.88 -19.06 10.39
CA PRO A 39 -3.57 -17.82 9.69
C PRO A 39 -2.63 -18.15 8.53
N LYS A 40 -3.16 -18.04 7.32
CA LYS A 40 -2.44 -18.34 6.10
C LYS A 40 -1.78 -17.05 5.60
N GLN A 41 -0.45 -17.04 5.60
CA GLN A 41 0.34 -15.92 5.09
C GLN A 41 0.54 -16.08 3.57
N ILE A 42 0.62 -14.96 2.86
CA ILE A 42 0.95 -14.85 1.46
C ILE A 42 2.31 -14.17 1.39
N TYR A 43 3.29 -14.87 0.81
CA TYR A 43 4.66 -14.38 0.71
C TYR A 43 4.91 -13.86 -0.70
N LEU A 44 5.11 -12.54 -0.82
CA LEU A 44 5.36 -11.88 -2.10
C LEU A 44 6.56 -10.95 -2.00
N TRP A 45 7.51 -11.05 -2.93
CA TRP A 45 8.62 -10.10 -2.94
C TRP A 45 8.13 -8.68 -3.24
N THR A 46 7.34 -8.53 -4.32
CA THR A 46 6.69 -7.27 -4.69
C THR A 46 5.19 -7.46 -4.78
N THR A 47 4.43 -6.58 -4.13
CA THR A 47 2.98 -6.57 -4.20
C THR A 47 2.46 -5.24 -4.72
N PHE A 48 1.49 -5.30 -5.63
CA PHE A 48 0.73 -4.15 -6.09
C PHE A 48 -0.74 -4.31 -5.70
N LEU A 49 -1.23 -3.43 -4.83
CA LEU A 49 -2.62 -3.37 -4.37
C LEU A 49 -3.32 -2.18 -5.01
N MET A 50 -4.43 -2.44 -5.69
CA MET A 50 -5.27 -1.40 -6.29
C MET A 50 -6.72 -1.59 -5.83
N PRO A 51 -7.09 -1.07 -4.65
CA PRO A 51 -8.48 -1.10 -4.20
C PRO A 51 -9.41 -0.41 -5.20
N SER A 52 -10.65 -0.90 -5.26
CA SER A 52 -11.70 -0.32 -6.09
C SER A 52 -12.96 -0.14 -5.24
N LYS A 53 -13.68 0.97 -5.47
CA LYS A 53 -14.96 1.28 -4.80
C LYS A 53 -16.04 0.23 -5.05
N ALA A 54 -15.94 -0.52 -6.15
CA ALA A 54 -16.91 -1.55 -6.50
C ALA A 54 -16.87 -2.76 -5.55
N TYR A 55 -15.84 -2.87 -4.72
CA TYR A 55 -15.63 -3.98 -3.80
C TYR A 55 -15.48 -3.44 -2.38
N ASN A 56 -15.74 -4.30 -1.39
CA ASN A 56 -15.55 -3.99 0.03
C ASN A 56 -14.04 -3.79 0.31
N SER A 57 -13.56 -2.59 -0.01
CA SER A 57 -12.15 -2.18 0.03
C SER A 57 -11.60 -2.15 1.45
N GLU A 58 -12.45 -1.96 2.46
CA GLU A 58 -12.08 -2.11 3.86
C GLU A 58 -11.65 -3.56 4.18
N ASN A 59 -12.47 -4.54 3.79
CA ASN A 59 -12.13 -5.94 3.96
C ASN A 59 -10.91 -6.35 3.12
N PHE A 60 -10.75 -5.76 1.93
CA PHE A 60 -9.58 -5.97 1.09
C PHE A 60 -8.29 -5.56 1.83
N PHE A 61 -8.23 -4.32 2.34
CA PHE A 61 -7.05 -3.86 3.06
C PHE A 61 -6.81 -4.65 4.34
N LYS A 62 -7.86 -4.89 5.15
CA LYS A 62 -7.75 -5.71 6.36
C LYS A 62 -7.18 -7.08 6.06
N PHE A 63 -7.63 -7.72 4.98
CA PHE A 63 -7.11 -9.02 4.58
C PHE A 63 -5.61 -8.96 4.26
N PHE A 64 -5.19 -8.09 3.35
CA PHE A 64 -3.79 -8.04 2.94
C PHE A 64 -2.88 -7.57 4.08
N VAL A 65 -3.27 -6.59 4.89
CA VAL A 65 -2.46 -6.16 6.05
C VAL A 65 -2.23 -7.31 7.06
N ASN A 66 -3.21 -8.20 7.23
CA ASN A 66 -3.12 -9.28 8.19
C ASN A 66 -2.43 -10.54 7.64
N ASN A 67 -2.42 -10.74 6.33
CA ASN A 67 -1.99 -11.99 5.70
C ASN A 67 -0.87 -11.83 4.67
N LEU A 68 -0.45 -10.61 4.31
CA LEU A 68 0.62 -10.37 3.36
C LEU A 68 1.94 -10.12 4.09
N ILE A 69 2.99 -10.80 3.63
CA ILE A 69 4.38 -10.54 4.02
C ILE A 69 5.16 -10.32 2.73
N GLY A 70 5.96 -9.25 2.67
CA GLY A 70 6.70 -8.96 1.45
C GLY A 70 7.76 -7.88 1.53
N LEU A 71 8.72 -7.89 0.60
CA LEU A 71 9.79 -6.89 0.64
C LEU A 71 9.30 -5.50 0.21
N SER A 72 8.41 -5.44 -0.78
CA SER A 72 7.89 -4.19 -1.33
C SER A 72 6.39 -4.22 -1.50
N LEU A 73 5.71 -3.23 -0.93
CA LEU A 73 4.26 -3.04 -1.04
C LEU A 73 3.96 -1.74 -1.76
N ARG A 74 3.25 -1.82 -2.89
CA ARG A 74 2.77 -0.67 -3.64
C ARG A 74 1.25 -0.60 -3.52
N ILE A 75 0.71 0.55 -3.14
CA ILE A 75 -0.73 0.77 -2.98
C ILE A 75 -1.15 1.93 -3.87
N ASP A 76 -2.09 1.68 -4.78
CA ASP A 76 -2.69 2.69 -5.64
C ASP A 76 -4.10 3.05 -5.15
N LEU A 77 -4.23 4.25 -4.60
CA LEU A 77 -5.44 4.79 -4.02
C LEU A 77 -6.19 5.73 -4.97
N TYR A 78 -5.80 5.87 -6.25
CA TYR A 78 -6.42 6.84 -7.17
C TYR A 78 -7.90 6.55 -7.45
N ARG A 79 -8.32 5.29 -7.30
CA ARG A 79 -9.69 4.84 -7.57
C ARG A 79 -10.62 4.91 -6.36
N VAL A 80 -10.12 5.25 -5.17
CA VAL A 80 -10.87 5.24 -3.92
C VAL A 80 -10.74 6.56 -3.15
N ASN A 81 -11.61 6.79 -2.17
CA ASN A 81 -11.44 7.89 -1.23
C ASN A 81 -10.36 7.51 -0.21
N ALA A 82 -9.13 7.95 -0.45
CA ALA A 82 -7.99 7.57 0.36
C ALA A 82 -8.11 7.97 1.84
N GLU A 83 -8.90 9.01 2.16
CA GLU A 83 -9.12 9.45 3.54
C GLU A 83 -9.74 8.36 4.43
N GLU A 84 -10.54 7.46 3.85
CA GLU A 84 -11.18 6.35 4.57
C GLU A 84 -10.17 5.29 5.05
N TYR A 85 -8.96 5.29 4.50
CA TYR A 85 -7.92 4.31 4.84
C TYR A 85 -6.77 4.89 5.65
N ILE A 86 -6.86 6.14 6.11
CA ILE A 86 -5.74 6.80 6.83
C ILE A 86 -5.22 5.95 7.99
N GLU A 87 -6.11 5.42 8.83
CA GLU A 87 -5.71 4.60 9.98
C GLU A 87 -5.00 3.31 9.55
N VAL A 88 -5.48 2.66 8.49
CA VAL A 88 -4.88 1.43 7.97
C VAL A 88 -3.51 1.72 7.34
N LEU A 89 -3.41 2.79 6.55
CA LEU A 89 -2.16 3.21 5.93
C LEU A 89 -1.12 3.59 7.01
N LEU A 90 -1.53 4.33 8.05
CA LEU A 90 -0.65 4.64 9.18
C LEU A 90 -0.20 3.38 9.91
N LYS A 91 -1.10 2.42 10.12
CA LYS A 91 -0.73 1.13 10.71
C LYS A 91 0.34 0.42 9.87
N ILE A 92 0.14 0.33 8.55
CA ILE A 92 1.12 -0.27 7.62
C ILE A 92 2.49 0.42 7.75
N LEU A 93 2.50 1.75 7.67
CA LEU A 93 3.75 2.52 7.63
C LEU A 93 4.51 2.49 8.97
N MET A 94 3.79 2.48 10.10
CA MET A 94 4.38 2.73 11.41
C MET A 94 4.53 1.48 12.29
N LYS A 95 3.79 0.40 11.99
CA LYS A 95 3.72 -0.79 12.86
C LYS A 95 3.97 -2.12 12.16
N GLU A 96 4.18 -2.11 10.85
CA GLU A 96 4.30 -3.33 10.04
C GLU A 96 5.61 -3.35 9.24
N GLY A 97 6.66 -2.68 9.75
CA GLY A 97 7.99 -2.63 9.14
C GLY A 97 8.74 -3.96 9.15
N ASP A 98 8.33 -4.90 10.01
CA ASP A 98 8.79 -6.29 10.00
C ASP A 98 8.20 -7.08 8.82
N LYS A 99 6.97 -6.75 8.40
CA LYS A 99 6.30 -7.35 7.25
C LYS A 99 6.71 -6.75 5.92
N PHE A 100 7.02 -5.45 5.90
CA PHE A 100 7.30 -4.69 4.69
C PHE A 100 8.61 -3.92 4.79
N GLY A 101 9.59 -4.31 3.98
CA GLY A 101 10.86 -3.58 3.87
C GLY A 101 10.71 -2.22 3.20
N SER A 102 9.75 -2.08 2.27
CA SER A 102 9.44 -0.83 1.59
C SER A 102 7.95 -0.69 1.27
N VAL A 103 7.41 0.53 1.38
CA VAL A 103 6.01 0.84 1.04
C VAL A 103 5.94 2.05 0.10
N TYR A 104 5.22 1.93 -1.00
CA TYR A 104 4.99 3.02 -1.95
C TYR A 104 3.49 3.29 -2.04
N LEU A 105 3.06 4.51 -1.71
CA LEU A 105 1.66 4.94 -1.76
C LEU A 105 1.48 5.92 -2.93
N SER A 106 0.66 5.52 -3.90
CA SER A 106 0.14 6.39 -4.94
C SER A 106 -1.23 6.90 -4.48
N CYS A 107 -1.37 8.18 -4.18
CA CYS A 107 -2.65 8.73 -3.72
C CYS A 107 -2.89 10.15 -4.23
N ASN A 108 -4.16 10.56 -4.21
CA ASN A 108 -4.50 11.98 -4.30
C ASN A 108 -4.05 12.69 -3.00
N LYS A 109 -4.23 14.01 -2.93
CA LYS A 109 -3.80 14.81 -1.76
C LYS A 109 -4.36 14.26 -0.44
N MET A 110 -3.46 13.87 0.48
CA MET A 110 -3.81 13.34 1.81
C MET A 110 -3.13 14.14 2.94
N PRO A 111 -3.49 15.41 3.15
CA PRO A 111 -2.82 16.27 4.13
C PRO A 111 -2.82 15.67 5.54
N LYS A 112 -3.95 15.09 5.96
CA LYS A 112 -4.09 14.40 7.26
C LYS A 112 -3.10 13.25 7.44
N LEU A 113 -2.80 12.49 6.39
CA LEU A 113 -1.82 11.40 6.45
C LEU A 113 -0.40 11.98 6.65
N PHE A 114 -0.05 13.02 5.90
CA PHE A 114 1.24 13.69 6.05
C PHE A 114 1.42 14.28 7.45
N GLU A 115 0.43 15.01 7.96
CA GLU A 115 0.44 15.57 9.32
C GLU A 115 0.61 14.47 10.38
N SER A 116 -0.10 13.34 10.21
CA SER A 116 -0.01 12.20 11.12
C SER A 116 1.38 11.56 11.10
N ILE A 117 1.99 11.42 9.92
CA ILE A 117 3.36 10.89 9.75
C ILE A 117 4.38 11.81 10.42
N ILE A 118 4.29 13.13 10.20
CA ILE A 118 5.19 14.11 10.81
C ILE A 118 5.06 14.07 12.33
N ASN A 119 3.83 14.13 12.85
CA ASN A 119 3.59 14.09 14.29
C ASN A 119 4.10 12.78 14.92
N TYR A 120 3.89 11.63 14.25
CA TYR A 120 4.42 10.36 14.73
C TYR A 120 5.95 10.35 14.75
N ASN A 121 6.59 10.87 13.70
CA ASN A 121 8.05 10.97 13.61
C ASN A 121 8.66 11.88 14.69
N GLU A 122 7.96 12.95 15.07
CA GLU A 122 8.41 13.88 16.12
C GLU A 122 8.21 13.34 17.54
N THR A 123 7.15 12.57 17.76
CA THR A 123 6.73 12.13 19.09
C THR A 123 7.15 10.70 19.44
N SER A 124 7.31 9.82 18.44
CA SER A 124 7.66 8.42 18.70
C SER A 124 9.13 8.25 19.06
N LYS A 125 9.37 7.55 20.16
CA LYS A 125 10.71 7.15 20.61
C LYS A 125 11.08 5.74 20.15
N ASP A 126 10.08 4.92 19.88
CA ASP A 126 10.26 3.57 19.35
C ASP A 126 9.99 3.59 17.85
N CYS A 127 11.05 3.28 17.10
CA CYS A 127 11.01 3.26 15.64
C CYS A 127 11.33 1.87 15.09
N SER A 128 11.30 0.84 15.94
CA SER A 128 11.66 -0.53 15.54
C SER A 128 10.64 -1.17 14.60
N GLU A 129 9.37 -0.75 14.66
CA GLU A 129 8.27 -1.28 13.86
C GLU A 129 7.96 -0.44 12.61
N ILE A 130 8.64 0.67 12.40
CA ILE A 130 8.41 1.58 11.27
C ILE A 130 8.98 0.95 10.00
N VAL A 131 8.25 1.08 8.88
CA VAL A 131 8.74 0.70 7.55
C VAL A 131 10.00 1.51 7.22
N ASN A 132 11.10 0.80 6.93
CA ASN A 132 12.42 1.41 6.71
C ASN A 132 12.45 2.44 5.58
N CYS A 133 11.68 2.20 4.52
CA CYS A 133 11.61 3.06 3.36
C CYS A 133 10.17 3.17 2.89
N PHE A 134 9.62 4.38 2.89
CA PHE A 134 8.36 4.60 2.18
C PHE A 134 8.37 5.85 1.33
N GLU A 135 7.63 5.77 0.22
CA GLU A 135 7.43 6.84 -0.74
C GLU A 135 5.96 7.20 -0.84
N LEU A 136 5.65 8.49 -0.68
CA LEU A 136 4.31 9.03 -0.89
C LEU A 136 4.31 9.81 -2.20
N ASN A 137 3.70 9.23 -3.23
CA ASN A 137 3.51 9.89 -4.52
C ASN A 137 2.15 10.59 -4.56
N ASN A 138 2.19 11.89 -4.29
CA ASN A 138 1.02 12.76 -4.36
C ASN A 138 1.04 13.52 -5.70
N ILE A 139 -0.03 13.35 -6.48
CA ILE A 139 -0.23 14.07 -7.74
C ILE A 139 -1.04 15.32 -7.43
N ASP A 140 -0.38 16.46 -7.24
CA ASP A 140 -1.03 17.78 -7.16
C ASP A 140 -0.29 18.79 -8.05
N THR A 141 -1.05 19.71 -8.67
CA THR A 141 -0.56 20.67 -9.68
C THR A 141 0.16 21.86 -9.04
N HIS A 142 1.44 21.70 -8.70
CA HIS A 142 2.32 22.83 -8.41
C HIS A 142 3.71 22.64 -9.05
N PRO A 143 4.39 23.73 -9.45
CA PRO A 143 5.46 23.68 -10.46
C PRO A 143 6.80 23.10 -9.98
N ASN A 144 6.94 22.66 -8.73
CA ASN A 144 8.23 22.24 -8.17
C ASN A 144 8.14 20.86 -7.49
N GLN A 145 8.97 19.92 -7.92
CA GLN A 145 9.20 18.66 -7.20
C GLN A 145 10.05 18.96 -5.96
N THR A 146 9.48 18.80 -4.77
CA THR A 146 10.24 18.85 -3.52
C THR A 146 10.32 17.45 -2.94
N LYS A 147 11.52 16.88 -2.92
CA LYS A 147 11.82 15.64 -2.21
C LYS A 147 12.16 16.00 -0.77
N TYR A 148 11.29 15.68 0.18
CA TYR A 148 11.62 15.79 1.60
C TYR A 148 12.20 14.47 2.06
N GLN A 149 13.45 14.50 2.51
CA GLN A 149 14.02 13.42 3.32
C GLN A 149 13.77 13.77 4.78
N LEU A 150 12.84 13.07 5.41
CA LEU A 150 12.71 13.16 6.86
C LEU A 150 13.65 12.11 7.46
N SER A 151 14.46 12.52 8.42
CA SER A 151 15.20 11.62 9.28
C SER A 151 14.52 11.61 10.65
N ASN A 152 14.36 10.43 11.25
CA ASN A 152 13.89 10.35 12.62
C ASN A 152 15.05 10.73 13.57
N LYS A 153 14.81 11.63 14.52
CA LYS A 153 15.82 12.08 15.49
C LYS A 153 16.39 10.92 16.34
N TYR A 154 15.58 9.90 16.62
CA TYR A 154 15.91 8.76 17.45
C TYR A 154 16.38 7.53 16.64
N ASN A 155 16.09 7.48 15.32
CA ASN A 155 16.60 6.44 14.43
C ASN A 155 16.97 7.02 13.04
N PRO A 156 18.22 7.50 12.86
CA PRO A 156 18.66 8.14 11.62
C PRO A 156 18.81 7.16 10.44
N LYS A 157 18.68 5.84 10.65
CA LYS A 157 18.72 4.84 9.57
C LYS A 157 17.40 4.74 8.80
N ILE A 158 16.31 5.27 9.35
CA ILE A 158 15.02 5.28 8.66
C ILE A 158 15.00 6.46 7.69
N GLU A 159 14.73 6.16 6.42
CA GLU A 159 14.67 7.14 5.36
C GLU A 159 13.24 7.25 4.86
N PHE A 160 12.63 8.41 5.07
CA PHE A 160 11.32 8.72 4.51
C PHE A 160 11.50 9.60 3.28
N PHE A 161 10.85 9.23 2.18
CA PHE A 161 10.85 10.03 0.98
C PHE A 161 9.45 10.51 0.66
N ILE A 162 9.22 11.81 0.75
CA ILE A 162 7.99 12.39 0.22
C ILE A 162 8.31 12.89 -1.18
N SER A 163 7.65 12.31 -2.19
CA SER A 163 7.87 12.60 -3.60
C SER A 163 6.59 13.19 -4.19
N LEU A 164 6.56 14.52 -4.35
CA LEU A 164 5.43 15.19 -5.00
C LEU A 164 5.64 15.14 -6.52
N LYS A 165 4.99 14.20 -7.23
CA LYS A 165 5.21 13.99 -8.67
C LYS A 165 4.16 14.74 -9.50
N MET A 166 4.64 15.62 -10.38
CA MET A 166 3.82 16.41 -11.30
C MET A 166 3.44 15.61 -12.56
N ILE A 167 2.16 15.58 -12.92
CA ILE A 167 1.72 15.26 -14.28
C ILE A 167 1.33 16.58 -14.93
N SER A 168 2.02 17.00 -16.00
CA SER A 168 1.62 18.21 -16.71
C SER A 168 0.24 18.01 -17.34
N TYR A 169 -0.63 19.01 -17.22
CA TYR A 169 -1.99 18.97 -17.75
C TYR A 169 -2.01 18.74 -19.27
N GLU A 170 -0.93 19.11 -19.97
CA GLU A 170 -0.74 18.87 -21.41
C GLU A 170 -0.65 17.38 -21.76
N THR A 171 -0.07 16.53 -20.91
CA THR A 171 0.02 15.09 -21.18
C THR A 171 -1.35 14.40 -21.11
N LYS A 172 -2.26 14.82 -20.21
CA LYS A 172 -3.65 14.30 -20.17
C LYS A 172 -4.48 14.75 -21.37
N LYS A 173 -4.27 15.97 -21.87
CA LYS A 173 -5.00 16.50 -23.05
C LYS A 173 -4.60 15.76 -24.34
N ASN A 174 -3.33 15.42 -24.48
CA ASN A 174 -2.82 14.65 -25.61
C ASN A 174 -3.26 13.18 -25.56
N ILE A 175 -3.32 12.54 -24.38
CA ILE A 175 -3.80 11.16 -24.25
C ILE A 175 -5.32 11.05 -24.55
N LEU A 176 -6.13 12.03 -24.14
CA LEU A 176 -7.57 12.07 -24.44
C LEU A 176 -7.90 12.47 -25.89
N GLN A 177 -6.99 13.15 -26.60
CA GLN A 177 -7.11 13.40 -28.03
C GLN A 177 -6.69 12.20 -28.87
N ILE A 178 -5.73 11.39 -28.40
CA ILE A 178 -5.31 10.16 -29.10
C ILE A 178 -6.34 9.03 -28.95
N SER A 179 -7.11 9.00 -27.85
CA SER A 179 -8.18 7.98 -27.65
C SER A 179 -9.53 8.32 -28.32
N ARG A 180 -9.59 9.39 -29.12
CA ARG A 180 -10.80 9.85 -29.84
C ARG A 180 -10.64 9.87 -31.36
N ASN A 181 -9.54 9.30 -31.88
CA ASN A 181 -9.32 9.06 -33.30
C ASN A 181 -9.19 7.56 -33.56
#